data_AF-A0A2V0QDF1-F1
#
_entry.id   AF-A0A2V0QDF1-F1
#
_cell.length_a   1.000
_cell.length_b   1.000
_cell.length_c   1.000
_cell.angle_alpha   90.00
_cell.angle_beta   90.00
_cell.angle_gamma   90.00
#
_symmetry.space_group_name_H-M   'P 1'
#
loop_
_entity.id
_entity.type
_entity.pdbx_description
1 polymer ?
#
loop_
_entity_poly.entity_id
_entity_poly.type
_entity_poly.pdbx_seq_one_letter_code
_entity_poly.pdbx_strand_id
1 'polypeptide(L)'
;MATRLGNGGQPGQARPKGVRKFMVEFKGSSLEQLPSGVFPEAVLSSSRGSFSYIFTEAISDGQAGHWRAQFDLMVDGTDPVDIRLYLRLGDQTLSETWLYQYHPF
;
A
#
# COMPACT_ATOMS: atom_id res chain seq x y z
N MET A 1 -13.82 -0.88 -3.44
CA MET A 1 -12.64 -0.31 -2.75
C MET A 1 -11.85 0.57 -3.71
N ALA A 2 -10.86 1.32 -3.22
CA ALA A 2 -10.22 2.37 -4.00
C ALA A 2 -8.69 2.27 -3.99
N THR A 3 -8.10 2.75 -5.09
CA THR A 3 -6.68 3.03 -5.23
C THR A 3 -6.54 4.54 -5.44
N ARG A 4 -5.68 5.20 -4.67
CA ARG A 4 -5.40 6.63 -4.79
C ARG A 4 -3.90 6.85 -4.94
N LEU A 5 -3.54 7.79 -5.81
CA LEU A 5 -2.15 8.17 -6.06
C LEU A 5 -1.92 9.61 -5.60
N GLY A 6 -0.73 9.89 -5.08
CA GLY A 6 -0.34 11.21 -4.62
C GLY A 6 1.16 11.46 -4.77
N ASN A 7 1.64 12.63 -4.36
CA ASN A 7 3.07 12.88 -4.31
C ASN A 7 3.70 12.16 -3.09
N GLY A 8 4.82 11.47 -3.31
CA GLY A 8 5.55 10.79 -2.24
C GLY A 8 6.38 11.74 -1.37
N GLY A 9 6.96 11.16 -0.32
CA GLY A 9 7.80 11.85 0.66
C GLY A 9 7.16 12.00 2.04
N GLN A 10 8.01 12.34 3.01
CA GLN A 10 7.58 12.57 4.39
C GLN A 10 6.79 13.87 4.53
N PRO A 11 5.68 13.88 5.29
CA PRO A 11 5.03 15.12 5.71
C PRO A 11 6.03 16.06 6.40
N GLY A 12 5.99 17.34 6.03
CA GLY A 12 6.85 18.38 6.60
C GLY A 12 8.26 18.47 6.02
N GLN A 13 8.65 17.59 5.08
CA GLN A 13 9.94 17.66 4.38
C GLN A 13 9.79 18.11 2.93
N ALA A 14 10.91 18.52 2.32
CA ALA A 14 10.96 18.78 0.89
C ALA A 14 10.56 17.51 0.11
N ARG A 15 9.68 17.66 -0.88
CA ARG A 15 9.19 16.52 -1.65
C ARG A 15 10.31 15.96 -2.55
N PRO A 16 10.66 14.68 -2.42
CA PRO A 16 11.65 14.05 -3.29
C PRO A 16 11.11 13.93 -4.71
N LYS A 17 11.99 14.11 -5.70
CA LYS A 17 11.66 13.86 -7.12
C LYS A 17 11.55 12.35 -7.36
N GLY A 18 10.71 11.94 -8.29
CA GLY A 18 10.59 10.53 -8.69
C GLY A 18 9.92 9.61 -7.64
N VAL A 19 9.25 10.18 -6.64
CA VAL A 19 8.55 9.40 -5.60
C VAL A 19 7.05 9.56 -5.74
N ARG A 20 6.36 8.42 -5.91
CA ARG A 20 4.91 8.34 -6.02
C ARG A 20 4.32 7.66 -4.79
N LYS A 21 3.32 8.29 -4.18
CA LYS A 21 2.55 7.70 -3.09
C LYS A 21 1.38 6.88 -3.62
N PHE A 22 1.16 5.73 -3.03
CA PHE A 22 0.00 4.88 -3.26
C PHE A 22 -0.76 4.67 -1.95
N MET A 23 -2.08 4.71 -2.03
CA MET A 23 -3.00 4.30 -0.98
C MET A 23 -3.98 3.29 -1.56
N VAL A 24 -3.96 2.06 -1.05
CA VAL A 24 -4.79 0.96 -1.54
C VAL A 24 -5.65 0.45 -0.39
N GLU A 25 -6.96 0.39 -0.60
CA GLU A 25 -7.92 -0.03 0.42
C GLU A 25 -8.33 -1.49 0.21
N PHE A 26 -8.38 -2.24 1.32
CA PHE A 26 -8.75 -3.65 1.41
C PHE A 26 -9.86 -3.86 2.44
N LYS A 27 -10.69 -4.87 2.21
CA LYS A 27 -11.84 -5.24 3.03
C LYS A 27 -12.15 -6.71 2.79
N GLY A 28 -12.41 -7.44 3.85
CA GLY A 28 -12.75 -8.85 3.79
C GLY A 28 -12.91 -9.45 5.18
N SER A 29 -13.60 -10.58 5.26
CA SER A 29 -13.92 -11.26 6.53
C SER A 29 -12.68 -11.65 7.33
N SER A 30 -11.57 -12.00 6.68
CA SER A 30 -10.30 -12.28 7.37
C SER A 30 -9.70 -11.06 8.06
N LEU A 31 -9.91 -9.86 7.50
CA LEU A 31 -9.47 -8.59 8.10
C LEU A 31 -10.38 -8.14 9.24
N GLU A 32 -11.66 -8.53 9.23
CA GLU A 32 -12.60 -8.27 10.33
C GLU A 32 -12.23 -9.03 11.61
N GLN A 33 -11.53 -10.15 11.47
CA GLN A 33 -11.11 -11.02 12.58
C GLN A 33 -9.79 -10.58 13.23
N LEU A 34 -9.16 -9.51 12.74
CA LEU A 34 -7.93 -8.99 13.34
C LEU A 34 -8.20 -8.47 14.75
N PRO A 35 -7.44 -8.93 15.77
CA PRO A 35 -7.56 -8.39 17.11
C PRO A 35 -7.20 -6.90 17.16
N SER A 36 -7.79 -6.19 18.13
CA SER A 36 -7.44 -4.79 18.37
C SER A 36 -5.94 -4.63 18.65
N GLY A 37 -5.31 -3.63 18.02
CA GLY A 37 -3.88 -3.37 18.13
C GLY A 37 -2.98 -4.28 17.28
N VAL A 38 -3.54 -5.21 16.51
CA VAL A 38 -2.80 -6.04 15.55
C VAL A 38 -2.95 -5.46 14.15
N PHE A 39 -1.82 -5.25 13.49
CA PHE A 39 -1.75 -4.63 12.17
C PHE A 39 -1.26 -5.67 11.15
N PRO A 40 -1.91 -5.81 10.00
CA PRO A 40 -1.43 -6.69 8.95
C PRO A 40 -0.18 -6.10 8.29
N GLU A 41 0.71 -6.94 7.78
CA GLU A 41 1.84 -6.53 6.97
C GLU A 41 1.39 -6.31 5.52
N ALA A 42 1.81 -5.19 4.93
CA ALA A 42 1.69 -4.94 3.49
C ALA A 42 2.87 -5.61 2.77
N VAL A 43 2.60 -6.75 2.12
CA VAL A 43 3.61 -7.46 1.34
C VAL A 43 3.67 -6.88 -0.06
N LEU A 44 4.78 -6.20 -0.35
CA LEU A 44 5.00 -5.48 -1.59
C LEU A 44 6.07 -6.15 -2.45
N SER A 45 5.85 -6.13 -3.76
CA SER A 45 6.90 -6.42 -4.75
C SER A 45 6.69 -5.54 -5.98
N SER A 46 7.80 -5.20 -6.64
CA SER A 46 7.78 -4.51 -7.91
C SER A 46 8.80 -5.09 -8.88
N SER A 47 8.55 -4.90 -10.17
CA SER A 47 9.50 -5.20 -11.24
C SER A 47 10.78 -4.35 -11.18
N ARG A 48 10.67 -3.13 -10.63
CA ARG A 48 11.76 -2.15 -10.51
C ARG A 48 11.46 -1.09 -9.44
N GLY A 49 12.49 -0.35 -9.05
CA GLY A 49 12.39 0.68 -8.00
C GLY A 49 12.45 0.11 -6.59
N SER A 50 12.15 0.95 -5.61
CA SER A 50 12.19 0.60 -4.18
C SER A 50 11.02 1.23 -3.43
N PHE A 51 10.58 0.56 -2.38
CA PHE A 51 9.50 1.06 -1.52
C PHE A 51 10.03 1.78 -0.28
N SER A 52 9.30 2.80 0.17
CA SER A 52 9.49 3.47 1.46
C SER A 52 8.14 3.90 2.04
N TYR A 53 8.11 4.45 3.27
CA TYR A 53 6.87 4.88 3.95
C TYR A 53 5.75 3.83 3.93
N ILE A 54 6.12 2.56 4.14
CA ILE A 54 5.21 1.42 4.12
C ILE A 54 4.54 1.30 5.48
N PHE A 55 3.22 1.40 5.52
CA PHE A 55 2.44 1.03 6.69
C PHE A 55 0.99 0.72 6.32
N THR A 56 0.30 0.07 7.25
CA THR A 56 -1.14 -0.18 7.16
C THR A 56 -1.87 0.51 8.29
N GLU A 57 -3.09 0.95 8.03
CA GLU A 57 -3.98 1.54 9.03
C GLU A 57 -5.41 1.03 8.84
N ALA A 58 -6.14 0.86 9.94
CA ALA A 58 -7.58 0.66 9.87
C ALA A 58 -8.25 1.98 9.48
N ILE A 59 -9.27 1.90 8.63
CA ILE A 59 -10.05 3.08 8.24
C ILE A 59 -11.14 3.33 9.30
N SER A 60 -11.14 4.53 9.88
CA SER A 60 -12.12 4.97 10.88
C SER A 60 -13.45 5.40 10.24
N ASP A 61 -14.12 4.49 9.54
CA ASP A 61 -15.43 4.72 8.91
C ASP A 61 -16.57 3.88 9.51
N GLY A 62 -16.30 3.19 10.63
CA GLY A 62 -17.25 2.31 11.31
C GLY A 62 -17.40 0.93 10.68
N GLN A 63 -16.64 0.59 9.63
CA GLN A 63 -16.69 -0.72 9.00
C GLN A 63 -15.51 -1.60 9.47
N ALA A 64 -15.83 -2.69 10.17
CA ALA A 64 -14.84 -3.69 10.55
C ALA A 64 -14.12 -4.23 9.30
N GLY A 65 -12.83 -4.55 9.47
CA GLY A 65 -12.01 -5.13 8.41
C GLY A 65 -11.74 -4.21 7.23
N HIS A 66 -12.08 -2.91 7.29
CA HIS A 66 -11.66 -1.93 6.28
C HIS A 66 -10.28 -1.37 6.62
N TRP A 67 -9.30 -1.71 5.78
CA TRP A 67 -7.90 -1.37 5.98
C TRP A 67 -7.35 -0.62 4.77
N ARG A 68 -6.32 0.18 5.01
CA ARG A 68 -5.53 0.84 3.98
C ARG A 68 -4.08 0.43 4.12
N ALA A 69 -3.45 0.11 3.01
CA ALA A 69 -2.01 0.12 2.88
C ALA A 69 -1.57 1.43 2.23
N GLN A 70 -0.56 2.06 2.80
CA GLN A 70 0.15 3.18 2.21
C GLN A 70 1.60 2.80 1.97
N PHE A 71 2.14 3.20 0.82
CA PHE A 71 3.56 3.10 0.53
C PHE A 71 3.96 4.15 -0.51
N ASP A 72 5.24 4.48 -0.51
CA ASP A 72 5.89 5.29 -1.54
C ASP A 72 6.72 4.38 -2.45
N LEU A 73 6.57 4.55 -3.75
CA LEU A 73 7.44 3.96 -4.77
C LEU A 73 8.42 5.03 -5.25
N MET A 74 9.72 4.78 -5.08
CA MET A 74 10.79 5.52 -5.72
C MET A 74 11.25 4.76 -6.95
N VAL A 75 11.25 5.41 -8.11
CA VAL A 75 11.68 4.81 -9.37
C VAL A 75 12.20 5.88 -10.33
N ASP A 76 13.31 5.59 -11.01
CA ASP A 76 13.88 6.46 -12.03
C ASP A 76 13.30 6.19 -13.42
N GLY A 77 13.50 7.10 -14.39
CA GLY A 77 13.09 6.88 -15.79
C GLY A 77 11.57 6.75 -15.99
N THR A 78 11.19 6.38 -17.21
CA THR A 78 9.78 6.41 -17.69
C THR A 78 9.19 5.02 -17.96
N ASP A 79 9.98 3.96 -17.84
CA ASP A 79 9.50 2.61 -18.13
C ASP A 79 8.44 2.16 -17.11
N PRO A 80 7.41 1.40 -17.54
CA PRO A 80 6.37 0.92 -16.64
C PRO A 80 6.90 0.10 -15.47
N VAL A 81 6.18 0.14 -14.35
CA VAL A 81 6.47 -0.60 -13.13
C VAL A 81 5.27 -1.46 -12.76
N ASP A 82 5.40 -2.77 -12.90
CA ASP A 82 4.45 -3.71 -12.32
C ASP A 82 4.64 -3.78 -10.80
N ILE A 83 3.54 -3.66 -10.06
CA ILE A 83 3.48 -3.65 -8.59
C ILE A 83 2.46 -4.69 -8.15
N ARG A 84 2.82 -5.47 -7.12
CA ARG A 84 1.94 -6.39 -6.43
C ARG A 84 1.89 -6.04 -4.94
N LEU A 85 0.69 -6.07 -4.38
CA LEU A 85 0.42 -5.86 -2.96
C LEU A 85 -0.63 -6.86 -2.45
N TYR A 86 -0.44 -7.37 -1.24
CA TYR A 86 -1.50 -8.01 -0.44
C TYR A 86 -1.22 -7.82 1.05
N LEU A 87 -2.23 -8.06 1.89
CA LEU A 87 -2.12 -8.00 3.34
C LEU A 87 -1.96 -9.40 3.93
N ARG A 88 -1.07 -9.56 4.90
CA ARG A 88 -0.89 -10.82 5.65
C ARG A 88 -0.70 -10.59 7.14
N LEU A 89 -0.88 -11.64 7.94
CA LEU A 89 -0.45 -11.70 9.34
C LEU A 89 0.32 -13.01 9.54
N GLY A 90 1.62 -12.91 9.82
CA GLY A 90 2.50 -14.08 9.83
C GLY A 90 2.47 -14.80 8.48
N ASP A 91 2.05 -16.06 8.48
CA ASP A 91 1.93 -16.88 7.26
C ASP A 91 0.53 -16.83 6.63
N GLN A 92 -0.44 -16.18 7.28
CA GLN A 92 -1.81 -16.10 6.79
C GLN A 92 -2.02 -14.90 5.87
N THR A 93 -2.40 -15.16 4.62
CA THR A 93 -2.88 -14.11 3.70
C THR A 93 -4.29 -13.67 4.09
N LEU A 94 -4.51 -12.36 4.22
CA LEU A 94 -5.76 -11.78 4.73
C LEU A 94 -6.58 -11.04 3.68
N SER A 95 -6.00 -10.79 2.50
CA SER A 95 -6.68 -10.06 1.43
C SER A 95 -6.50 -10.72 0.07
N GLU A 96 -7.27 -10.24 -0.90
CA GLU A 96 -6.95 -10.42 -2.32
C GLU A 96 -5.58 -9.79 -2.66
N THR A 97 -5.03 -10.18 -3.81
CA THR A 97 -3.83 -9.56 -4.36
C THR A 97 -4.20 -8.40 -5.28
N TRP A 98 -3.72 -7.21 -4.95
CA TRP A 98 -3.78 -6.04 -5.81
C TRP A 98 -2.60 -6.06 -6.79
N LEU A 99 -2.91 -5.97 -8.09
CA LEU A 99 -1.93 -5.85 -9.18
C LEU A 99 -2.13 -4.51 -9.87
N TYR A 100 -1.04 -3.79 -10.11
CA TYR A 100 -1.10 -2.48 -10.73
C TYR A 100 0.14 -2.22 -11.56
N GLN A 101 -0.06 -1.61 -12.73
CA GLN A 101 1.05 -1.14 -13.56
C GLN A 101 1.12 0.39 -13.50
N TYR A 102 2.18 0.90 -12.90
CA TYR A 102 2.44 2.33 -12.79
C TYR A 102 3.28 2.82 -13.97
N HIS A 103 2.86 3.92 -14.59
CA HIS A 103 3.59 4.57 -15.67
C HIS A 103 4.19 5.90 -15.14
N PRO A 104 5.50 5.97 -14.88
CA PRO A 104 6.14 7.20 -14.42
C PRO A 104 6.06 8.33 -15.46
N PHE A 105 6.00 9.57 -14.97
CA PHE A 105 5.95 10.79 -15.79
C PHE A 105 6.66 11.94 -15.11
#